data_AF-A0A2I0PPS9-F1
#
_entry.id   AF-A0A2I0PPS9-F1
#
_cell.length_a   1.000
_cell.length_b   1.000
_cell.length_c   1.000
_cell.angle_alpha   90.00
_cell.angle_beta   90.00
_cell.angle_gamma   90.00
#
_symmetry.space_group_name_H-M   'P 1'
#
loop_
_entity.id
_entity.type
_entity.pdbx_description
1 polymer ?
#
loop_
_entity_poly.entity_id
_entity_poly.type
_entity_poly.pdbx_seq_one_letter_code
_entity_poly.pdbx_strand_id
1 'polypeptide(L)'
;MKKNIGWMAGIFMLALLCIAGAAAAQEDTGTITDGAVIVDDVAPYDGPIGPGSPLYGLKIAFEDLDVSFTANETERFNLQMNTNRLRLSEARRELQLNNTDAADRALNIYGQKTNMTRLQLQTNAGSNVTGLLFAQGMNMKNQLVLANLIDTHPGNKGLMRAYNNSLSLEQKFQEKTQTRFERVMQKNNATIVRAVRLETSEQQNTRNAGQNQTLQVQKTQQVQQGTGNGMDNSMGQNRVTVKPSSQGQQKVQTTVTITPARTTDDKGSGNSGTGNNGNSDGNSGRNPTIHPAPETGKNGRT
;
A
#
# COMPACT_ATOMS: atom_id res chain seq x y z
N MET A 1 -35.70 12.44 -45.66
CA MET A 1 -35.10 11.83 -44.46
C MET A 1 -33.70 11.33 -44.80
N LYS A 2 -32.65 12.08 -44.45
CA LYS A 2 -31.25 11.70 -44.70
C LYS A 2 -30.69 11.06 -43.41
N LYS A 3 -30.19 9.82 -43.51
CA LYS A 3 -29.72 9.01 -42.38
C LYS A 3 -28.32 9.44 -41.94
N ASN A 4 -28.19 9.86 -40.69
CA ASN A 4 -26.93 10.19 -40.01
C ASN A 4 -26.19 8.90 -39.58
N ILE A 5 -25.65 8.15 -40.53
CA ILE A 5 -24.90 6.90 -40.28
C ILE A 5 -23.39 7.14 -40.02
N GLY A 6 -22.89 8.37 -40.24
CA GLY A 6 -21.46 8.67 -40.15
C GLY A 6 -20.85 8.77 -38.74
N TRP A 7 -21.65 8.95 -37.69
CA TRP A 7 -21.12 9.25 -36.35
C TRP A 7 -20.76 8.03 -35.49
N MET A 8 -21.29 6.85 -35.80
CA MET A 8 -21.02 5.63 -35.01
C MET A 8 -19.70 4.94 -35.38
N ALA A 9 -19.19 5.14 -36.59
CA ALA A 9 -17.93 4.51 -37.03
C ALA A 9 -16.67 5.14 -36.38
N GLY A 10 -16.73 6.43 -36.01
CA GLY A 10 -15.59 7.12 -35.39
C GLY A 10 -15.28 6.67 -33.96
N ILE A 11 -16.32 6.31 -33.18
CA ILE A 11 -16.16 5.91 -31.78
C ILE A 11 -15.53 4.51 -31.69
N PHE A 12 -15.83 3.61 -32.63
CA PHE A 12 -15.25 2.26 -32.65
C PHE A 12 -13.76 2.23 -33.04
N MET A 13 -13.31 3.15 -33.91
CA MET A 13 -11.89 3.25 -34.28
C MET A 13 -11.01 3.79 -33.14
N LEU A 14 -11.54 4.68 -32.28
CA LEU A 14 -10.78 5.21 -31.15
C LEU A 14 -10.60 4.17 -30.03
N ALA A 15 -11.54 3.24 -29.86
CA ALA A 15 -11.44 2.15 -28.89
C ALA A 15 -10.40 1.08 -29.30
N LEU A 16 -10.16 0.89 -30.60
CA LEU A 16 -9.24 -0.14 -31.09
C LEU A 16 -7.75 0.27 -30.99
N LEU A 17 -7.45 1.59 -30.95
CA LEU A 17 -6.07 2.09 -30.92
C LEU A 17 -5.42 1.98 -29.52
N CYS A 18 -6.19 1.76 -28.46
CA CYS A 18 -5.68 1.69 -27.08
C CYS A 18 -5.16 0.29 -26.66
N ILE A 19 -5.24 -0.73 -27.52
CA ILE A 19 -4.88 -2.12 -27.16
C ILE A 19 -3.42 -2.46 -27.55
N ALA A 20 -2.79 -1.68 -28.42
CA ALA A 20 -1.40 -1.89 -28.85
C ALA A 20 -0.40 -1.16 -27.93
N GLY A 21 -0.22 -1.65 -26.71
CA GLY A 21 0.69 -1.02 -25.76
C GLY A 21 1.08 -1.84 -24.53
N ALA A 22 0.90 -3.16 -24.55
CA ALA A 22 1.47 -4.01 -23.51
C ALA A 22 2.94 -4.30 -23.84
N ALA A 23 3.82 -3.32 -23.60
CA ALA A 23 5.23 -3.63 -23.43
C ALA A 23 5.35 -4.49 -22.18
N ALA A 24 5.68 -5.77 -22.37
CA ALA A 24 6.05 -6.67 -21.30
C ALA A 24 7.27 -6.08 -20.59
N ALA A 25 7.04 -5.36 -19.49
CA ALA A 25 8.09 -5.04 -18.53
C ALA A 25 8.55 -6.40 -17.99
N GLN A 26 9.79 -6.76 -18.32
CA GLN A 26 10.44 -7.95 -17.81
C GLN A 26 10.47 -7.83 -16.28
N GLU A 27 9.52 -8.48 -15.62
CA GLU A 27 9.40 -8.46 -14.16
C GLU A 27 10.54 -9.28 -13.59
N ASP A 28 11.57 -8.55 -13.16
CA ASP A 28 12.74 -9.03 -12.42
C ASP A 28 12.29 -9.53 -11.03
N THR A 29 11.57 -10.65 -11.03
CA THR A 29 10.94 -11.30 -9.87
C THR A 29 11.95 -12.15 -9.08
N GLY A 30 13.16 -12.36 -9.63
CA GLY A 30 14.19 -13.21 -9.05
C GLY A 30 14.98 -12.62 -7.88
N THR A 31 14.87 -11.31 -7.60
CA THR A 31 15.82 -10.61 -6.70
C THR A 31 15.31 -10.31 -5.29
N ILE A 32 14.03 -10.53 -4.97
CA ILE A 32 13.48 -10.13 -3.66
C ILE A 32 14.04 -10.97 -2.50
N THR A 33 14.41 -12.24 -2.72
CA THR A 33 14.93 -13.12 -1.66
C THR A 33 16.40 -12.91 -1.33
N ASP A 34 17.22 -12.39 -2.26
CA ASP A 34 18.69 -12.29 -2.14
C ASP A 34 19.21 -10.93 -1.64
N GLY A 35 18.37 -10.17 -0.92
CA GLY A 35 18.77 -8.88 -0.38
C GLY A 35 18.68 -7.76 -1.42
N ALA A 36 17.48 -7.56 -1.98
CA ALA A 36 17.21 -6.43 -2.87
C ALA A 36 17.50 -5.11 -2.16
N VAL A 37 18.27 -4.25 -2.83
CA VAL A 37 18.43 -2.85 -2.45
C VAL A 37 17.10 -2.16 -2.76
N ILE A 38 16.41 -1.68 -1.73
CA ILE A 38 15.22 -0.87 -1.93
C ILE A 38 15.64 0.58 -1.94
N VAL A 39 15.43 1.21 -3.09
CA VAL A 39 15.53 2.66 -3.28
C VAL A 39 14.14 3.22 -3.52
N ASP A 40 13.97 4.49 -3.15
CA ASP A 40 12.79 5.26 -3.51
C ASP A 40 12.85 5.58 -5.01
N ASP A 41 12.17 4.77 -5.80
CA ASP A 41 12.20 4.74 -7.25
C ASP A 41 10.88 5.20 -7.89
N VAL A 42 9.96 5.78 -7.09
CA VAL A 42 8.67 6.25 -7.57
C VAL A 42 8.81 7.65 -8.17
N ALA A 43 8.99 7.77 -9.47
CA ALA A 43 8.98 9.07 -10.13
C ALA A 43 7.63 9.79 -9.92
N PRO A 44 7.60 11.15 -9.83
CA PRO A 44 6.36 11.89 -9.88
C PRO A 44 5.56 11.54 -11.14
N TYR A 45 4.23 11.46 -11.00
CA TYR A 45 3.36 11.15 -12.14
C TYR A 45 3.37 12.28 -13.19
N ASP A 46 3.49 11.93 -14.46
CA ASP A 46 3.53 12.89 -15.59
C ASP A 46 2.37 12.69 -16.59
N GLY A 47 1.36 11.91 -16.23
CA GLY A 47 0.23 11.68 -17.13
C GLY A 47 -0.79 12.84 -17.13
N PRO A 48 -1.63 12.92 -18.18
CA PRO A 48 -2.54 14.06 -18.40
C PRO A 48 -3.71 14.13 -17.39
N ILE A 49 -4.06 13.00 -16.77
CA ILE A 49 -5.17 12.89 -15.82
C ILE A 49 -4.60 12.57 -14.44
N GLY A 50 -4.38 13.61 -13.64
CA GLY A 50 -3.98 13.53 -12.24
C GLY A 50 -5.14 13.79 -11.26
N PRO A 51 -4.90 13.74 -9.94
CA PRO A 51 -5.95 13.83 -8.91
C PRO A 51 -6.74 15.15 -8.89
N GLY A 52 -6.14 16.24 -9.37
CA GLY A 52 -6.79 17.53 -9.55
C GLY A 52 -7.69 17.62 -10.79
N SER A 53 -7.66 16.62 -11.68
CA SER A 53 -8.47 16.61 -12.91
C SER A 53 -9.94 16.26 -12.63
N PRO A 54 -10.92 16.90 -13.30
CA PRO A 54 -12.33 16.50 -13.22
C PRO A 54 -12.57 15.08 -13.77
N LEU A 55 -11.70 14.59 -14.66
CA LEU A 55 -11.78 13.24 -15.23
C LEU A 55 -11.13 12.17 -14.35
N TYR A 56 -10.59 12.56 -13.18
CA TYR A 56 -9.86 11.62 -12.33
C TYR A 56 -10.74 10.48 -11.81
N GLY A 57 -11.99 10.74 -11.43
CA GLY A 57 -12.92 9.69 -11.02
C GLY A 57 -13.16 8.65 -12.12
N LEU A 58 -13.23 9.08 -13.38
CA LEU A 58 -13.36 8.17 -14.53
C LEU A 58 -12.09 7.32 -14.72
N LYS A 59 -10.90 7.90 -14.51
CA LYS A 59 -9.64 7.14 -14.49
C LYS A 59 -9.68 6.04 -13.43
N ILE A 60 -10.10 6.35 -12.20
CA ILE A 60 -10.22 5.35 -11.13
C ILE A 60 -11.17 4.22 -11.53
N ALA A 61 -12.34 4.57 -12.09
CA ALA A 61 -13.34 3.59 -12.50
C ALA A 61 -12.82 2.62 -13.59
N PHE A 62 -12.08 3.13 -14.58
CA PHE A 62 -11.48 2.27 -15.61
C PHE A 62 -10.39 1.35 -15.04
N GLU A 63 -9.57 1.84 -14.12
CA GLU A 63 -8.56 0.99 -13.46
C GLU A 63 -9.20 -0.07 -12.56
N ASP A 64 -10.27 0.25 -11.83
CA ASP A 64 -11.00 -0.74 -11.02
C ASP A 64 -11.69 -1.79 -11.91
N LEU A 65 -12.19 -1.37 -13.07
CA LEU A 65 -12.76 -2.26 -14.08
C LEU A 65 -11.68 -3.22 -14.61
N ASP A 66 -10.48 -2.73 -14.93
CA ASP A 66 -9.35 -3.55 -15.38
C ASP A 66 -8.99 -4.63 -14.33
N VAL A 67 -8.85 -4.23 -13.06
CA VAL A 67 -8.60 -5.16 -11.95
C VAL A 67 -9.71 -6.20 -11.79
N SER A 68 -10.96 -5.83 -12.06
CA SER A 68 -12.12 -6.74 -11.94
C SER A 68 -12.14 -7.83 -13.02
N PHE A 69 -11.55 -7.56 -14.19
CA PHE A 69 -11.43 -8.53 -15.28
C PHE A 69 -10.19 -9.41 -15.18
N THR A 70 -9.29 -9.14 -14.23
CA THR A 70 -8.14 -10.01 -13.96
C THR A 70 -8.58 -11.28 -13.23
N ALA A 71 -8.73 -12.38 -13.98
CA ALA A 71 -9.13 -13.68 -13.44
C ALA A 71 -8.03 -14.34 -12.59
N ASN A 72 -6.75 -14.09 -12.91
CA ASN A 72 -5.63 -14.63 -12.17
C ASN A 72 -5.42 -13.84 -10.85
N GLU A 73 -5.48 -14.52 -9.71
CA GLU A 73 -5.36 -13.85 -8.41
C GLU A 73 -4.00 -13.19 -8.18
N THR A 74 -2.92 -13.83 -8.64
CA THR A 74 -1.56 -13.30 -8.48
C THR A 74 -1.40 -12.02 -9.29
N GLU A 75 -1.82 -12.07 -10.55
CA GLU A 75 -1.82 -10.90 -11.43
C GLU A 75 -2.70 -9.78 -10.87
N ARG A 76 -3.87 -10.13 -10.31
CA ARG A 76 -4.77 -9.16 -9.67
C ARG A 76 -4.11 -8.47 -8.47
N PHE A 77 -3.38 -9.21 -7.63
CA PHE A 77 -2.61 -8.61 -6.52
C PHE A 77 -1.48 -7.71 -7.04
N ASN A 78 -0.76 -8.13 -8.08
CA ASN A 78 0.29 -7.33 -8.71
C ASN A 78 -0.28 -6.03 -9.27
N LEU A 79 -1.40 -6.10 -9.99
CA LEU A 79 -2.08 -4.95 -10.56
C LEU A 79 -2.53 -3.99 -9.46
N GLN A 80 -3.10 -4.48 -8.36
CA GLN A 80 -3.45 -3.64 -7.20
C GLN A 80 -2.23 -2.96 -6.57
N MET A 81 -1.10 -3.66 -6.43
CA MET A 81 0.14 -3.07 -5.92
C MET A 81 0.69 -2.00 -6.88
N ASN A 82 0.61 -2.24 -8.18
CA ASN A 82 0.99 -1.27 -9.20
C ASN A 82 0.08 -0.03 -9.15
N THR A 83 -1.23 -0.21 -8.98
CA THR A 83 -2.15 0.91 -8.79
C THR A 83 -1.82 1.69 -7.50
N ASN A 84 -1.52 1.02 -6.40
CA ASN A 84 -1.10 1.68 -5.17
C ASN A 84 0.16 2.53 -5.39
N ARG A 85 1.16 1.98 -6.09
CA ARG A 85 2.37 2.72 -6.48
C ARG A 85 2.05 3.93 -7.36
N LEU A 86 1.12 3.80 -8.30
CA LEU A 86 0.63 4.91 -9.12
C LEU A 86 -0.04 6.01 -8.28
N ARG A 87 -0.81 5.66 -7.24
CA ARG A 87 -1.36 6.68 -6.32
C ARG A 87 -0.28 7.42 -5.56
N LEU A 88 0.83 6.77 -5.23
CA LEU A 88 1.98 7.43 -4.59
C LEU A 88 2.72 8.36 -5.55
N SER A 89 2.90 8.00 -6.82
CA SER A 89 3.50 8.91 -7.81
C SER A 89 2.63 10.15 -8.08
N GLU A 90 1.31 9.97 -8.09
CA GLU A 90 0.34 11.07 -8.18
C GLU A 90 0.40 11.97 -6.94
N ALA A 91 0.35 11.39 -5.73
CA ALA A 91 0.48 12.16 -4.50
C ALA A 91 1.80 12.95 -4.45
N ARG A 92 2.91 12.31 -4.82
CA ARG A 92 4.23 12.95 -4.91
C ARG A 92 4.23 14.15 -5.86
N ARG A 93 3.67 14.00 -7.05
CA ARG A 93 3.54 15.09 -8.03
C ARG A 93 2.72 16.25 -7.47
N GLU A 94 1.54 15.97 -6.92
CA GLU A 94 0.68 17.03 -6.38
C GLU A 94 1.32 17.73 -5.17
N LEU A 95 2.05 17.01 -4.32
CA LEU A 95 2.84 17.61 -3.23
C LEU A 95 3.95 18.53 -3.76
N GLN A 96 4.67 18.14 -4.82
CA GLN A 96 5.67 19.00 -5.47
C GLN A 96 5.06 20.28 -6.07
N LEU A 97 3.80 20.21 -6.51
CA LEU A 97 3.03 21.35 -7.00
C LEU A 97 2.34 22.14 -5.87
N ASN A 98 2.59 21.80 -4.60
CA ASN A 98 1.93 22.36 -3.42
C ASN A 98 0.39 22.24 -3.43
N ASN A 99 -0.14 21.23 -4.13
CA ASN A 99 -1.58 20.95 -4.23
C ASN A 99 -1.99 19.89 -3.22
N THR A 100 -2.07 20.27 -1.95
CA THR A 100 -2.34 19.36 -0.82
C THR A 100 -3.67 18.63 -0.93
N ASP A 101 -4.72 19.29 -1.46
CA ASP A 101 -6.05 18.69 -1.59
C ASP A 101 -6.07 17.56 -2.64
N ALA A 102 -5.38 17.76 -3.77
CA ALA A 102 -5.24 16.74 -4.79
C ALA A 102 -4.34 15.58 -4.31
N ALA A 103 -3.26 15.89 -3.59
CA ALA A 103 -2.41 14.89 -2.96
C ALA A 103 -3.21 14.03 -1.97
N ASP A 104 -4.00 14.65 -1.09
CA ASP A 104 -4.84 13.95 -0.12
C ASP A 104 -5.91 13.08 -0.79
N ARG A 105 -6.44 13.51 -1.95
CA ARG A 105 -7.34 12.67 -2.76
C ARG A 105 -6.66 11.40 -3.26
N ALA A 106 -5.44 11.50 -3.80
CA ALA A 106 -4.67 10.34 -4.23
C ALA A 106 -4.35 9.40 -3.04
N LEU A 107 -3.98 9.96 -1.90
CA LEU A 107 -3.68 9.19 -0.67
C LEU A 107 -4.93 8.53 -0.06
N ASN A 108 -6.10 9.14 -0.19
CA ASN A 108 -7.37 8.52 0.19
C ASN A 108 -7.65 7.28 -0.65
N ILE A 109 -7.47 7.36 -1.97
CA ILE A 109 -7.67 6.23 -2.89
C ILE A 109 -6.61 5.14 -2.64
N TYR A 110 -5.35 5.52 -2.40
CA TYR A 110 -4.32 4.59 -1.95
C TYR A 110 -4.77 3.81 -0.71
N GLY A 111 -5.32 4.50 0.29
CA GLY A 111 -5.84 3.87 1.51
C GLY A 111 -7.01 2.92 1.24
N GLN A 112 -7.94 3.31 0.36
CA GLN A 112 -9.07 2.46 -0.05
C GLN A 112 -8.59 1.18 -0.73
N LYS A 113 -7.68 1.29 -1.70
CA LYS A 113 -7.13 0.14 -2.43
C LYS A 113 -6.28 -0.77 -1.53
N THR A 114 -5.46 -0.21 -0.66
CA THR A 114 -4.71 -0.95 0.37
C THR A 114 -5.65 -1.76 1.27
N ASN A 115 -6.76 -1.15 1.71
CA ASN A 115 -7.78 -1.85 2.49
C ASN A 115 -8.49 -2.94 1.71
N MET A 116 -8.79 -2.73 0.42
CA MET A 116 -9.36 -3.76 -0.44
C MET A 116 -8.42 -4.96 -0.56
N THR A 117 -7.12 -4.72 -0.83
CA THR A 117 -6.12 -5.79 -0.88
C THR A 117 -6.04 -6.54 0.45
N ARG A 118 -6.10 -5.81 1.58
CA ARG A 118 -6.11 -6.39 2.92
C ARG A 118 -7.30 -7.35 3.12
N LEU A 119 -8.50 -6.96 2.68
CA LEU A 119 -9.69 -7.81 2.76
C LEU A 119 -9.57 -9.04 1.85
N GLN A 120 -9.04 -8.88 0.63
CA GLN A 120 -8.82 -10.01 -0.28
C GLN A 120 -7.80 -11.02 0.25
N LEU A 121 -6.75 -10.56 0.94
CA LEU A 121 -5.82 -11.47 1.63
C LEU A 121 -6.55 -12.31 2.68
N GLN A 122 -7.57 -11.79 3.35
CA GLN A 122 -8.33 -12.53 4.36
C GLN A 122 -9.20 -13.62 3.72
N THR A 123 -9.90 -13.29 2.63
CA THR A 123 -10.84 -14.21 1.97
C THR A 123 -10.16 -15.29 1.14
N ASN A 124 -8.97 -15.02 0.60
CA ASN A 124 -8.35 -15.93 -0.37
C ASN A 124 -7.43 -16.93 0.35
N ALA A 125 -7.89 -18.18 0.44
CA ALA A 125 -7.14 -19.29 1.05
C ALA A 125 -6.12 -19.95 0.10
N GLY A 126 -6.24 -19.74 -1.22
CA GLY A 126 -5.48 -20.47 -2.25
C GLY A 126 -4.46 -19.64 -3.04
N SER A 127 -4.10 -18.44 -2.57
CA SER A 127 -3.21 -17.57 -3.33
C SER A 127 -1.78 -18.13 -3.40
N ASN A 128 -1.14 -17.94 -4.56
CA ASN A 128 0.24 -18.39 -4.80
C ASN A 128 1.21 -17.62 -3.91
N VAL A 129 1.99 -18.33 -3.08
CA VAL A 129 2.96 -17.77 -2.13
C VAL A 129 3.96 -16.85 -2.84
N THR A 130 4.42 -17.19 -4.03
CA THR A 130 5.36 -16.36 -4.81
C THR A 130 4.74 -15.01 -5.18
N GLY A 131 3.48 -15.02 -5.62
CA GLY A 131 2.75 -13.80 -5.93
C GLY A 131 2.53 -12.90 -4.71
N LEU A 132 2.18 -13.51 -3.58
CA LEU A 132 2.05 -12.79 -2.32
C LEU A 132 3.36 -12.18 -1.84
N LEU A 133 4.48 -12.91 -1.95
CA LEU A 133 5.80 -12.41 -1.56
C LEU A 133 6.23 -11.22 -2.43
N PHE A 134 5.93 -11.27 -3.73
CA PHE A 134 6.18 -10.14 -4.62
C PHE A 134 5.33 -8.92 -4.24
N ALA A 135 4.03 -9.11 -4.01
CA ALA A 135 3.13 -8.05 -3.58
C ALA A 135 3.54 -7.43 -2.23
N GLN A 136 3.98 -8.27 -1.28
CA GLN A 136 4.54 -7.84 0.00
C GLN A 136 5.82 -7.01 -0.21
N GLY A 137 6.70 -7.42 -1.12
CA GLY A 137 7.88 -6.64 -1.53
C GLY A 137 7.50 -5.26 -2.08
N MET A 138 6.49 -5.17 -2.94
CA MET A 138 5.99 -3.89 -3.44
C MET A 138 5.37 -3.01 -2.34
N ASN A 139 4.66 -3.61 -1.39
CA ASN A 139 4.15 -2.89 -0.22
C ASN A 139 5.30 -2.29 0.63
N MET A 140 6.41 -3.01 0.79
CA MET A 140 7.61 -2.50 1.46
C MET A 140 8.24 -1.32 0.72
N LYS A 141 8.28 -1.35 -0.62
CA LYS A 141 8.72 -0.19 -1.42
C LYS A 141 7.80 1.01 -1.20
N ASN A 142 6.48 0.80 -1.21
CA ASN A 142 5.49 1.85 -0.95
C ASN A 142 5.67 2.49 0.44
N GLN A 143 5.97 1.69 1.47
CA GLN A 143 6.27 2.22 2.81
C GLN A 143 7.52 3.10 2.83
N LEU A 144 8.57 2.76 2.07
CA LEU A 144 9.77 3.60 1.98
C LEU A 144 9.46 4.95 1.34
N VAL A 145 8.74 4.92 0.21
CA VAL A 145 8.29 6.13 -0.50
C VAL A 145 7.46 7.02 0.43
N LEU A 146 6.53 6.43 1.18
CA LEU A 146 5.69 7.14 2.14
C LEU A 146 6.51 7.74 3.28
N ALA A 147 7.49 7.02 3.83
CA ALA A 147 8.39 7.56 4.86
C ALA A 147 9.16 8.79 4.35
N ASN A 148 9.75 8.70 3.15
CA ASN A 148 10.45 9.83 2.53
C ASN A 148 9.54 11.02 2.25
N LEU A 149 8.29 10.77 1.83
CA LEU A 149 7.29 11.82 1.64
C LEU A 149 6.90 12.48 2.95
N ILE A 150 6.80 11.73 4.06
CA ILE A 150 6.52 12.27 5.40
C ILE A 150 7.66 13.19 5.84
N ASP A 151 8.91 12.77 5.62
CA ASP A 151 10.10 13.55 6.00
C ASP A 151 10.18 14.87 5.23
N THR A 152 9.80 14.86 3.96
CA THR A 152 9.83 16.04 3.08
C THR A 152 8.58 16.94 3.18
N HIS A 153 7.46 16.39 3.65
CA HIS A 153 6.18 17.11 3.80
C HIS A 153 5.60 16.90 5.21
N PRO A 154 6.28 17.41 6.26
CA PRO A 154 5.84 17.22 7.62
C PRO A 154 4.45 17.83 7.85
N GLY A 155 3.62 17.14 8.63
CA GLY A 155 2.27 17.60 8.98
C GLY A 155 1.16 17.20 7.99
N ASN A 156 1.48 16.59 6.84
CA ASN A 156 0.45 16.00 5.99
C ASN A 156 -0.16 14.75 6.65
N LYS A 157 -1.42 14.88 7.11
CA LYS A 157 -2.15 13.80 7.79
C LYS A 157 -2.49 12.63 6.85
N GLY A 158 -2.68 12.90 5.57
CA GLY A 158 -2.93 11.89 4.53
C GLY A 158 -1.78 10.90 4.41
N LEU A 159 -0.53 11.38 4.40
CA LEU A 159 0.68 10.57 4.32
C LEU A 159 0.83 9.66 5.54
N MET A 160 0.65 10.20 6.74
CA MET A 160 0.70 9.42 7.99
C MET A 160 -0.34 8.30 8.00
N ARG A 161 -1.57 8.59 7.55
CA ARG A 161 -2.64 7.58 7.44
C ARG A 161 -2.31 6.53 6.39
N ALA A 162 -1.81 6.92 5.22
CA ALA A 162 -1.39 5.99 4.18
C ALA A 162 -0.27 5.06 4.66
N TYR A 163 0.72 5.60 5.37
CA TYR A 163 1.79 4.83 5.98
C TYR A 163 1.26 3.79 6.98
N ASN A 164 0.39 4.20 7.90
CA ASN A 164 -0.22 3.27 8.86
C ASN A 164 -1.05 2.17 8.19
N ASN A 165 -1.79 2.50 7.13
CA ASN A 165 -2.54 1.51 6.35
C ASN A 165 -1.60 0.48 5.70
N SER A 166 -0.47 0.95 5.15
CA SER A 166 0.53 0.07 4.53
C SER A 166 1.23 -0.85 5.54
N LEU A 167 1.43 -0.40 6.78
CA LEU A 167 1.91 -1.22 7.89
C LEU A 167 0.88 -2.30 8.28
N SER A 168 -0.41 -1.94 8.33
CA SER A 168 -1.48 -2.90 8.61
C SER A 168 -1.59 -3.97 7.51
N LEU A 169 -1.42 -3.58 6.24
CA LEU A 169 -1.38 -4.51 5.12
C LEU A 169 -0.15 -5.43 5.19
N GLU A 170 1.01 -4.90 5.58
CA GLU A 170 2.23 -5.69 5.77
C GLU A 170 2.05 -6.79 6.81
N GLN A 171 1.41 -6.48 7.94
CA GLN A 171 1.11 -7.49 8.95
C GLN A 171 0.25 -8.63 8.36
N LYS A 172 -0.71 -8.31 7.50
CA LYS A 172 -1.55 -9.32 6.84
C LYS A 172 -0.78 -10.14 5.81
N PHE A 173 0.18 -9.54 5.11
CA PHE A 173 1.10 -10.32 4.29
C PHE A 173 1.94 -11.27 5.15
N GLN A 174 2.52 -10.80 6.26
CA GLN A 174 3.33 -11.64 7.15
C GLN A 174 2.55 -12.83 7.72
N GLU A 175 1.29 -12.61 8.10
CA GLU A 175 0.39 -13.69 8.53
C GLU A 175 0.17 -14.74 7.44
N LYS A 176 0.06 -14.31 6.18
CA LYS A 176 -0.24 -15.18 5.03
C LYS A 176 1.00 -15.86 4.44
N THR A 177 2.13 -15.17 4.36
CA THR A 177 3.37 -15.66 3.76
C THR A 177 4.30 -16.30 4.78
N GLN A 178 4.02 -16.15 6.08
CA GLN A 178 4.93 -16.53 7.18
C GLN A 178 6.34 -15.96 6.98
N THR A 179 6.44 -14.82 6.30
CA THR A 179 7.70 -14.18 5.93
C THR A 179 7.64 -12.71 6.31
N ARG A 180 8.70 -12.24 6.97
CA ARG A 180 8.87 -10.84 7.34
C ARG A 180 10.04 -10.25 6.57
N PHE A 181 9.86 -9.05 6.03
CA PHE A 181 10.95 -8.29 5.45
C PHE A 181 11.63 -7.41 6.50
N GLU A 182 12.91 -7.67 6.76
CA GLU A 182 13.75 -6.85 7.62
C GLU A 182 14.51 -5.82 6.79
N ARG A 183 14.43 -4.54 7.20
CA ARG A 183 15.25 -3.46 6.64
C ARG A 183 16.59 -3.45 7.35
N VAL A 184 17.66 -3.60 6.59
CA VAL A 184 19.05 -3.54 7.07
C VAL A 184 19.72 -2.37 6.37
N MET A 185 20.08 -1.34 7.13
CA MET A 185 20.87 -0.23 6.59
C MET A 185 22.31 -0.71 6.35
N GLN A 186 22.80 -0.53 5.14
CA GLN A 186 24.20 -0.76 4.79
C GLN A 186 25.05 0.50 5.02
N LYS A 187 26.38 0.32 5.06
CA LYS A 187 27.37 1.38 5.29
C LYS A 187 27.31 2.56 4.29
N ASN A 188 26.61 2.40 3.17
CA ASN A 188 26.43 3.40 2.11
C ASN A 188 25.05 4.08 2.14
N ASN A 189 24.32 4.03 3.26
CA ASN A 189 22.93 4.51 3.40
C ASN A 189 21.91 3.80 2.48
N ALA A 190 22.30 2.74 1.78
CA ALA A 190 21.35 1.90 1.07
C ALA A 190 20.55 1.06 2.08
N THR A 191 19.24 0.99 1.90
CA THR A 191 18.39 0.09 2.68
C THR A 191 18.28 -1.22 1.91
N ILE A 192 18.86 -2.29 2.44
CA ILE A 192 18.61 -3.64 1.93
C ILE A 192 17.41 -4.21 2.66
N VAL A 193 16.56 -4.89 1.92
CA VAL A 193 15.48 -5.67 2.50
C VAL A 193 15.80 -7.16 2.38
N ARG A 194 15.71 -7.86 3.51
CA ARG A 194 15.92 -9.30 3.60
C ARG A 194 14.64 -10.00 4.01
N ALA A 195 14.25 -11.02 3.27
CA ALA A 195 13.16 -11.91 3.66
C ALA A 195 13.64 -12.81 4.81
N VAL A 196 12.85 -12.88 5.88
CA VAL A 196 13.12 -13.73 7.04
C VAL A 196 11.90 -14.58 7.31
N ARG A 197 12.08 -15.90 7.35
CA ARG A 197 10.99 -16.84 7.62
C ARG A 197 10.62 -16.76 9.11
N LEU A 198 9.33 -16.66 9.37
CA LEU A 198 8.76 -16.72 10.70
C LEU A 198 8.44 -18.18 10.99
N GLU A 199 9.13 -18.78 11.95
CA GLU A 199 8.78 -20.11 12.45
C GLU A 199 7.78 -19.93 13.59
N THR A 200 6.55 -20.37 13.39
CA THR A 200 5.56 -20.49 14.46
C THR A 200 5.90 -21.77 15.24
N SER A 201 6.56 -21.63 16.38
CA SER A 201 6.72 -22.74 17.32
C SER A 201 5.57 -22.71 18.31
N GLU A 202 4.79 -23.78 18.38
CA GLU A 202 3.83 -23.97 19.47
C GLU A 202 4.61 -24.42 20.71
N GLN A 203 4.68 -23.54 21.72
CA GLN A 203 5.30 -23.90 22.99
C GLN A 203 4.16 -24.18 23.98
N GLN A 204 3.94 -25.46 24.27
CA GLN A 204 3.06 -25.86 25.37
C GLN A 204 3.69 -25.41 26.68
N ASN A 205 3.00 -24.55 27.42
CA ASN A 205 3.47 -24.06 28.71
C ASN A 205 2.51 -24.55 29.80
N THR A 206 2.92 -25.61 30.51
CA THR A 206 2.15 -26.16 31.63
C THR A 206 2.45 -25.31 32.86
N ARG A 207 1.70 -24.22 33.06
CA ARG A 207 1.72 -23.49 34.33
C ARG A 207 0.69 -24.09 35.28
N ASN A 208 1.11 -24.26 36.54
CA ASN A 208 0.42 -24.92 37.64
C ASN A 208 -1.12 -24.76 37.64
N ALA A 209 -1.80 -25.87 38.01
CA ALA A 209 -3.25 -26.05 38.17
C ALA A 209 -4.07 -26.47 36.92
N GLY A 210 -3.55 -27.37 36.09
CA GLY A 210 -4.39 -28.23 35.23
C GLY A 210 -5.02 -27.58 34.00
N GLN A 211 -4.67 -26.35 33.66
CA GLN A 211 -5.09 -25.70 32.41
C GLN A 211 -3.93 -25.69 31.40
N ASN A 212 -4.07 -26.47 30.34
CA ASN A 212 -3.15 -26.42 29.21
C ASN A 212 -3.40 -25.12 28.42
N GLN A 213 -2.43 -24.20 28.43
CA GLN A 213 -2.41 -23.06 27.52
C GLN A 213 -1.36 -23.30 26.42
N THR A 214 -1.80 -23.29 25.17
CA THR A 214 -0.91 -23.29 24.01
C THR A 214 -0.53 -21.85 23.70
N LEU A 215 0.73 -21.50 23.89
CA LEU A 215 1.27 -20.20 23.46
C LEU A 215 1.96 -20.38 22.11
N GLN A 216 1.51 -19.65 21.09
CA GLN A 216 2.25 -19.54 19.83
C GLN A 216 3.40 -18.54 20.02
N VAL A 217 4.64 -19.01 19.90
CA VAL A 217 5.83 -18.15 19.96
C VAL A 217 6.43 -18.10 18.56
N GLN A 218 6.51 -16.90 17.97
CA GLN A 218 7.23 -16.70 16.71
C GLN A 218 8.73 -16.62 16.98
N LYS A 219 9.50 -17.52 16.36
CA LYS A 219 10.96 -17.44 16.31
C LYS A 219 11.39 -16.97 14.93
N THR A 220 12.34 -16.04 14.91
CA THR A 220 12.94 -15.53 13.69
C THR A 220 14.17 -16.39 13.37
N GLN A 221 14.08 -17.24 12.36
CA GLN A 221 15.25 -17.96 11.85
C GLN A 221 15.78 -17.20 10.63
N GLN A 222 17.01 -16.69 10.71
CA GLN A 222 17.66 -16.15 9.52
C GLN A 222 17.86 -17.30 8.55
N VAL A 223 17.23 -17.22 7.38
CA VAL A 223 17.46 -18.18 6.30
C VAL A 223 18.88 -17.93 5.81
N GLN A 224 19.85 -18.67 6.34
CA GLN A 224 21.17 -18.78 5.72
C GLN A 224 20.98 -19.61 4.46
N GLN A 225 20.77 -18.92 3.34
CA GLN A 225 20.85 -19.55 2.03
C GLN A 225 22.30 -20.00 1.85
N GLY A 226 22.52 -21.31 1.85
CA GLY A 226 23.81 -21.88 1.52
C GLY A 226 24.24 -21.33 0.18
N THR A 227 25.29 -20.52 0.18
CA THR A 227 25.96 -20.04 -1.03
C THR A 227 26.55 -21.27 -1.70
N GLY A 228 25.78 -21.90 -2.60
CA GLY A 228 26.21 -23.02 -3.41
C GLY A 228 27.24 -22.57 -4.44
N ASN A 229 28.47 -22.36 -4.00
CA ASN A 229 29.65 -22.37 -4.86
C ASN A 229 30.26 -23.76 -4.77
N GLY A 230 30.18 -24.53 -5.86
CA GLY A 230 30.95 -25.77 -6.00
C GLY A 230 30.30 -26.81 -6.89
N MET A 231 30.33 -26.59 -8.20
CA MET A 231 30.54 -27.72 -9.11
C MET A 231 31.98 -28.19 -8.87
N ASP A 232 32.16 -29.20 -8.03
CA ASP A 232 33.37 -30.00 -8.04
C ASP A 232 32.98 -31.47 -8.11
N ASN A 233 33.28 -32.07 -9.27
CA ASN A 233 33.11 -33.50 -9.51
C ASN A 233 34.17 -34.24 -8.68
N SER A 234 33.82 -34.68 -7.48
CA SER A 234 34.64 -35.64 -6.77
C SER A 234 33.78 -36.63 -5.99
N MET A 235 33.73 -37.86 -6.49
CA MET A 235 33.24 -39.00 -5.75
C MET A 235 34.11 -39.20 -4.51
N GLY A 236 33.58 -38.86 -3.34
CA GLY A 236 34.23 -39.12 -2.07
C GLY A 236 33.21 -39.05 -0.94
N GLN A 237 32.86 -40.21 -0.39
CA GLN A 237 32.04 -40.34 0.80
C GLN A 237 32.58 -39.41 1.91
N ASN A 238 31.73 -38.56 2.50
CA ASN A 238 32.04 -38.07 3.84
C ASN A 238 30.84 -37.68 4.70
N ARG A 239 30.98 -38.08 5.97
CA ARG A 239 30.04 -37.96 7.09
C ARG A 239 29.62 -36.52 7.37
N VAL A 240 28.32 -36.32 7.55
CA VAL A 240 27.76 -35.11 8.16
C VAL A 240 28.05 -35.15 9.67
N THR A 241 28.95 -34.27 10.13
CA THR A 241 29.09 -33.94 11.56
C THR A 241 28.41 -32.60 11.80
N VAL A 242 27.28 -32.62 12.51
CA VAL A 242 26.61 -31.40 12.98
C VAL A 242 27.37 -30.90 14.21
N LYS A 243 28.04 -29.74 14.10
CA LYS A 243 28.51 -28.98 15.26
C LYS A 243 27.45 -27.95 15.64
N PRO A 244 27.01 -27.87 16.91
CA PRO A 244 26.19 -26.78 17.39
C PRO A 244 27.06 -25.50 17.44
N SER A 245 26.68 -24.47 16.69
CA SER A 245 27.31 -23.16 16.82
C SER A 245 26.77 -22.47 18.08
N SER A 246 27.56 -22.52 19.15
CA SER A 246 27.45 -21.61 20.28
C SER A 246 28.43 -20.47 20.06
N GLN A 247 27.95 -19.31 19.62
CA GLN A 247 28.58 -18.02 19.95
C GLN A 247 27.62 -16.89 19.58
N GLY A 248 27.19 -16.18 20.62
CA GLY A 248 26.30 -15.05 20.53
C GLY A 248 26.91 -13.91 19.72
N GLN A 249 26.25 -13.54 18.63
CA GLN A 249 26.28 -12.18 18.17
C GLN A 249 25.00 -11.51 18.69
N GLN A 250 25.15 -10.64 19.68
CA GLN A 250 24.14 -9.64 20.00
C GLN A 250 23.96 -8.76 18.77
N LYS A 251 23.01 -9.14 17.92
CA LYS A 251 22.46 -8.24 16.91
C LYS A 251 21.64 -7.23 17.70
N VAL A 252 22.08 -5.97 17.69
CA VAL A 252 21.29 -4.85 18.21
C VAL A 252 19.99 -4.82 17.41
N GLN A 253 18.93 -5.35 17.99
CA GLN A 253 17.58 -5.12 17.53
C GLN A 253 17.27 -3.65 17.84
N THR A 254 17.33 -2.80 16.81
CA THR A 254 16.67 -1.51 16.87
C THR A 254 15.17 -1.78 16.82
N THR A 255 14.58 -2.04 17.98
CA THR A 255 13.13 -2.01 18.15
C THR A 255 12.71 -0.55 18.01
N VAL A 256 12.28 -0.15 16.82
CA VAL A 256 11.53 1.09 16.67
C VAL A 256 10.16 0.83 17.29
N THR A 257 10.03 1.18 18.57
CA THR A 257 8.74 1.21 19.26
C THR A 257 7.95 2.37 18.67
N ILE A 258 7.15 2.09 17.64
CA ILE A 258 6.12 3.03 17.20
C ILE A 258 4.96 2.90 18.19
N THR A 259 4.90 3.81 19.15
CA THR A 259 3.71 3.95 20.00
C THR A 259 2.53 4.31 19.10
N PRO A 260 1.49 3.47 18.99
CA PRO A 260 0.31 3.83 18.21
C PRO A 260 -0.27 5.12 18.81
N ALA A 261 -0.50 6.12 17.95
CA ALA A 261 -1.20 7.32 18.35
C ALA A 261 -2.55 6.90 18.93
N ARG A 262 -2.77 7.28 20.19
CA ARG A 262 -4.00 7.04 20.94
C ARG A 262 -5.15 7.68 20.17
N THR A 263 -5.95 6.88 19.47
CA THR A 263 -7.24 7.33 18.96
C THR A 263 -8.13 7.57 20.18
N THR A 264 -8.41 8.83 20.47
CA THR A 264 -9.45 9.19 21.42
C THR A 264 -10.78 8.80 20.81
N ASP A 265 -11.34 7.69 21.28
CA ASP A 265 -12.73 7.33 21.04
C ASP A 265 -13.62 8.37 21.73
N ASP A 266 -14.16 9.29 20.93
CA ASP A 266 -15.22 10.18 21.35
C ASP A 266 -16.52 9.38 21.42
N LYS A 267 -16.92 9.02 22.64
CA LYS A 267 -18.20 8.37 22.94
C LYS A 267 -19.32 9.40 22.83
N GLY A 268 -19.82 9.60 21.62
CA GLY A 268 -21.10 10.25 21.36
C GLY A 268 -22.26 9.33 21.76
N SER A 269 -22.77 9.53 22.98
CA SER A 269 -24.06 9.02 23.45
C SER A 269 -25.19 9.86 22.87
N GLY A 270 -26.15 9.22 22.19
CA GLY A 270 -27.39 9.85 21.70
C GLY A 270 -28.32 8.75 21.19
N ASN A 271 -28.94 8.02 22.10
CA ASN A 271 -30.34 8.17 22.50
C ASN A 271 -31.33 8.11 21.33
N SER A 272 -32.00 6.95 21.27
CA SER A 272 -33.14 6.61 20.43
C SER A 272 -34.33 7.56 20.66
N GLY A 273 -34.83 8.17 19.60
CA GLY A 273 -36.07 8.95 19.59
C GLY A 273 -36.91 8.63 18.37
N THR A 274 -37.88 7.73 18.57
CA THR A 274 -39.24 7.74 18.02
C THR A 274 -39.45 8.36 16.63
N GLY A 275 -39.56 7.50 15.61
CA GLY A 275 -40.10 7.89 14.30
C GLY A 275 -41.60 8.17 14.42
N ASN A 276 -41.98 9.45 14.37
CA ASN A 276 -43.36 9.87 14.23
C ASN A 276 -43.60 10.25 12.77
N ASN A 277 -44.60 9.60 12.18
CA ASN A 277 -45.06 9.78 10.82
C ASN A 277 -45.91 11.07 10.78
N GLY A 278 -45.49 12.07 10.01
CA GLY A 278 -46.11 13.40 10.04
C GLY A 278 -45.95 14.15 8.72
N ASN A 279 -46.97 14.02 7.89
CA ASN A 279 -47.30 14.80 6.72
C ASN A 279 -47.38 16.32 7.05
N SER A 280 -46.80 17.22 6.26
CA SER A 280 -47.34 18.57 6.01
C SER A 280 -46.48 19.37 5.03
N ASP A 281 -47.08 19.69 3.89
CA ASP A 281 -47.21 20.99 3.23
C ASP A 281 -46.06 22.01 3.27
N GLY A 282 -45.81 22.55 2.07
CA GLY A 282 -44.73 23.48 1.80
C GLY A 282 -44.92 24.88 2.36
N ASN A 283 -43.88 25.70 2.22
CA ASN A 283 -44.03 27.15 2.17
C ASN A 283 -42.82 27.83 1.53
N SER A 284 -43.15 28.94 0.87
CA SER A 284 -42.38 29.90 0.11
C SER A 284 -41.03 30.37 0.69
N GLY A 285 -40.06 30.55 -0.22
CA GLY A 285 -39.40 31.82 -0.50
C GLY A 285 -38.78 32.63 0.63
N ARG A 286 -37.45 32.82 0.58
CA ARG A 286 -36.76 34.02 1.07
C ARG A 286 -35.37 34.18 0.45
N ASN A 287 -35.31 35.15 -0.46
CA ASN A 287 -34.32 36.22 -0.70
C ASN A 287 -32.82 35.98 -0.38
N PRO A 288 -31.89 36.15 -1.35
CA PRO A 288 -30.45 36.20 -1.07
C PRO A 288 -30.02 37.58 -0.53
N THR A 289 -29.30 37.57 0.59
CA THR A 289 -28.60 38.74 1.15
C THR A 289 -27.37 39.06 0.27
N ILE A 290 -27.40 40.23 -0.36
CA ILE A 290 -26.28 40.81 -1.11
C ILE A 290 -25.33 41.48 -0.11
N HIS A 291 -24.08 41.04 -0.05
CA HIS A 291 -23.01 41.74 0.68
C HIS A 291 -22.44 42.87 -0.20
N PRO A 292 -22.33 44.12 0.29
CA PRO A 292 -21.62 45.18 -0.41
C PRO A 292 -20.09 45.02 -0.29
N ALA A 293 -19.40 45.40 -1.37
CA ALA A 293 -17.95 45.40 -1.51
C ALA A 293 -17.25 46.47 -0.63
N PRO A 294 -16.00 46.24 -0.19
CA PRO A 294 -15.25 47.23 0.57
C PRO A 294 -14.73 48.39 -0.29
N GLU A 295 -14.90 49.61 0.22
CA GLU A 295 -14.41 50.88 -0.31
C GLU A 295 -12.88 50.92 -0.46
N THR A 296 -12.43 51.53 -1.56
CA THR A 296 -11.04 51.85 -1.84
C THR A 296 -10.67 53.20 -1.21
N GLY A 297 -9.91 53.15 -0.11
CA GLY A 297 -9.34 54.34 0.52
C GLY A 297 -8.17 54.91 -0.29
N LYS A 298 -8.40 56.06 -0.94
CA LYS A 298 -7.34 56.96 -1.42
C LYS A 298 -6.73 57.70 -0.24
N ASN A 299 -5.46 57.43 0.09
CA ASN A 299 -4.65 58.32 0.91
C ASN A 299 -3.77 59.18 -0.02
N GLY A 300 -4.07 60.47 -0.04
CA GLY A 300 -3.16 61.53 -0.48
C GLY A 300 -2.76 62.38 0.73
N ARG A 301 -1.47 62.76 0.77
CA ARG A 301 -0.77 63.81 1.55
C ARG A 301 0.69 63.34 1.64
N THR A 302 1.73 64.12 1.40
CA THR A 302 1.95 65.57 1.21
C THR A 302 3.27 65.72 0.46
#